data_AF-Q816K2-F1
#
_entry.id   AF-Q816K2-F1
#
_cell.length_a   1.000
_cell.length_b   1.000
_cell.length_c   1.000
_cell.angle_alpha   90.00
_cell.angle_beta   90.00
_cell.angle_gamma   90.00
#
_symmetry.space_group_name_H-M   'P 1'
#
loop_
_entity.id
_entity.type
_entity.pdbx_description
1 polymer ?
#
loop_
_entity_poly.entity_id
_entity_poly.type
_entity_poly.pdbx_seq_one_letter_code
_entity_poly.pdbx_strand_id
1 'polypeptide(L)'
;MKRFILGSLLVIIAGAAYLLNGSATVDSMNPFLKLEYRYAVIDNDGKDLGGNKGRAYTVNTYDKDGNEKEITIDGVDTLQKGSYWHVITRGKSVHDKVQIEEEIIPDGAKVKLGL
;
A
#
# COMPACT_ATOMS: atom_id res chain seq x y z
N MET A 1 32.01 6.95 30.02
CA MET A 1 31.33 7.99 29.20
C MET A 1 31.20 7.63 27.72
N LYS A 2 32.26 7.22 27.00
CA LYS A 2 32.19 6.90 25.54
C LYS A 2 31.19 5.79 25.16
N ARG A 3 31.03 4.75 25.99
CA ARG A 3 30.11 3.62 25.74
C ARG A 3 28.62 4.00 25.82
N PHE A 4 28.28 5.00 26.65
CA PHE A 4 26.92 5.52 26.77
C PHE A 4 26.54 6.43 25.60
N ILE A 5 27.49 7.21 25.07
CA ILE A 5 27.29 8.05 23.88
C ILE A 5 27.01 7.17 22.65
N LEU A 6 27.82 6.11 22.45
CA LEU A 6 27.62 5.13 21.37
C LEU A 6 26.28 4.40 21.47
N GLY A 7 25.87 4.00 22.68
CA GLY A 7 24.56 3.40 22.91
C GLY A 7 23.41 4.36 22.59
N SER A 8 23.50 5.63 23.03
CA SER A 8 22.47 6.62 22.74
C SER A 8 22.35 6.94 21.24
N LEU A 9 23.49 6.99 20.53
CA LEU A 9 23.51 7.25 19.10
C LEU A 9 22.85 6.11 18.31
N LEU A 10 23.08 4.86 18.73
CA LEU A 10 22.40 3.69 18.13
C LEU A 10 20.89 3.72 18.36
N VAL A 11 20.43 4.13 19.55
CA VAL A 11 18.99 4.28 19.84
C VAL A 11 18.37 5.39 18.98
N ILE A 12 19.07 6.50 18.75
CA ILE A 12 18.60 7.57 17.87
C ILE A 12 18.54 7.11 16.42
N ILE A 13 19.56 6.39 15.93
CA ILE A 13 19.58 5.86 14.56
C ILE A 13 18.49 4.80 14.37
N ALA A 14 18.30 3.91 15.33
CA ALA A 14 17.24 2.90 15.28
C ALA A 14 15.84 3.55 15.35
N GLY A 15 15.67 4.57 16.20
CA GLY A 15 14.44 5.36 16.26
C GLY A 15 14.16 6.11 14.97
N ALA A 16 15.18 6.73 14.37
CA ALA A 16 15.06 7.39 13.07
C ALA A 16 14.73 6.38 11.96
N ALA A 17 15.39 5.22 11.92
CA ALA A 17 15.09 4.15 10.96
C ALA A 17 13.67 3.59 11.14
N TYR A 18 13.17 3.48 12.37
CA TYR A 18 11.81 3.05 12.66
C TYR A 18 10.78 4.08 12.20
N LEU A 19 11.03 5.37 12.44
CA LEU A 19 10.18 6.47 11.96
C LEU A 19 10.22 6.61 10.42
N LEU A 20 11.38 6.41 9.80
CA LEU A 20 11.55 6.43 8.34
C LEU A 20 10.90 5.22 7.67
N ASN A 21 10.66 4.14 8.39
CA ASN A 21 9.88 3.00 7.91
C ASN A 21 8.37 3.31 7.78
N GLY A 22 7.94 4.56 8.02
CA GLY A 22 6.67 5.14 7.55
C GLY A 22 5.45 4.27 7.84
N SER A 23 4.75 4.53 8.94
CA SER A 23 3.44 3.90 9.15
C SER A 23 2.43 4.50 8.18
N ALA A 24 1.41 3.74 7.76
CA ALA A 24 0.36 4.23 6.89
C ALA A 24 -0.32 5.50 7.42
N THR A 25 -0.38 5.66 8.74
CA THR A 25 -0.89 6.87 9.41
C THR A 25 0.01 8.09 9.21
N VAL A 26 1.33 7.92 9.27
CA VAL A 26 2.29 9.01 9.05
C VAL A 26 2.32 9.39 7.57
N ASP A 27 2.25 8.40 6.68
CA ASP A 27 2.26 8.62 5.24
C ASP A 27 1.00 9.37 4.77
N SER A 28 -0.17 9.10 5.35
CA SER A 28 -1.40 9.79 4.97
C SER A 28 -1.36 11.29 5.28
N MET A 29 -0.72 11.67 6.39
CA MET A 29 -0.62 13.06 6.88
C MET A 29 0.54 13.84 6.27
N ASN A 30 1.46 13.19 5.53
CA ASN A 30 2.62 13.85 4.96
C ASN A 30 2.29 14.52 3.60
N PRO A 31 2.27 15.87 3.52
CA PRO A 31 1.93 16.57 2.27
C PRO A 31 3.03 16.48 1.20
N PHE A 32 4.24 16.01 1.55
CA PHE A 32 5.37 15.89 0.62
C PHE A 32 5.40 14.54 -0.11
N LEU A 33 4.62 13.56 0.35
CA LEU A 33 4.49 12.28 -0.36
C LEU A 33 3.57 12.45 -1.56
N LYS A 34 4.11 12.11 -2.74
CA LYS A 34 3.36 12.14 -3.99
C LYS A 34 2.31 11.03 -4.01
N LEU A 35 1.22 11.29 -4.71
CA LEU A 35 0.24 10.26 -5.04
C LEU A 35 0.85 9.30 -6.07
N GLU A 36 0.68 8.01 -5.84
CA GLU A 36 1.06 6.93 -6.75
C GLU A 36 -0.22 6.28 -7.29
N TYR A 37 -0.28 6.13 -8.60
CA TYR A 37 -1.38 5.53 -9.34
C TYR A 37 -1.01 4.09 -9.66
N ARG A 38 -1.75 3.14 -9.10
CA ARG A 38 -1.41 1.72 -9.14
C ARG A 38 -2.63 0.88 -9.51
N TYR A 39 -2.37 -0.26 -10.13
CA TYR A 39 -3.37 -1.18 -10.66
C TYR A 39 -3.27 -2.51 -9.92
N ALA A 40 -4.40 -3.06 -9.50
CA ALA A 40 -4.44 -4.29 -8.71
C ALA A 40 -5.58 -5.20 -9.17
N VAL A 41 -5.43 -6.49 -8.93
CA VAL A 41 -6.51 -7.48 -9.04
C VAL A 41 -6.82 -8.04 -7.65
N ILE A 42 -8.10 -8.21 -7.33
CA ILE A 42 -8.51 -8.85 -6.09
C ILE A 42 -8.47 -10.36 -6.28
N ASP A 43 -7.46 -11.02 -5.73
CA ASP A 43 -7.24 -12.47 -5.85
C ASP A 43 -7.64 -13.27 -4.60
N ASN A 44 -7.92 -12.58 -3.49
CA ASN A 44 -8.24 -13.16 -2.19
C ASN A 44 -9.59 -12.66 -1.65
N ASP A 45 -10.12 -13.38 -0.66
CA ASP A 45 -11.43 -13.10 -0.08
C ASP A 45 -11.39 -11.99 0.99
N GLY A 46 -10.22 -11.41 1.25
CA GLY A 46 -10.00 -10.44 2.31
C GLY A 46 -10.14 -11.05 3.71
N LYS A 47 -9.35 -10.51 4.64
CA LYS A 47 -9.41 -10.85 6.07
C LYS A 47 -10.48 -10.01 6.75
N ASP A 48 -11.47 -10.64 7.36
CA ASP A 48 -12.45 -9.96 8.21
C ASP A 48 -11.74 -9.33 9.43
N LEU A 49 -11.96 -8.04 9.66
CA LEU A 49 -11.38 -7.29 10.78
C LEU A 49 -12.28 -7.31 12.03
N GLY A 50 -13.48 -7.88 11.93
CA GLY A 50 -14.44 -8.01 13.01
C GLY A 50 -15.19 -6.72 13.35
N GLY A 51 -16.46 -6.87 13.73
CA GLY A 51 -17.36 -5.74 14.02
C GLY A 51 -17.66 -4.90 12.77
N ASN A 52 -17.84 -3.59 12.95
CA ASN A 52 -18.13 -2.67 11.84
C ASN A 52 -16.86 -2.13 11.14
N LYS A 53 -15.77 -2.91 11.13
CA LYS A 53 -14.47 -2.49 10.57
C LYS A 53 -14.23 -2.96 9.14
N GLY A 54 -15.15 -3.75 8.57
CA GLY A 54 -15.03 -4.29 7.22
C GLY A 54 -13.94 -5.36 7.09
N ARG A 55 -13.41 -5.50 5.87
CA ARG A 55 -12.37 -6.48 5.49
C ARG A 55 -11.09 -5.77 5.07
N ALA A 56 -9.97 -6.49 5.19
CA ALA A 56 -8.66 -6.08 4.71
C ALA A 56 -8.17 -7.00 3.59
N TYR A 57 -7.76 -6.42 2.48
CA TYR A 57 -7.21 -7.10 1.31
C TYR A 57 -5.76 -6.68 1.14
N THR A 58 -4.83 -7.61 1.33
CA THR A 58 -3.43 -7.41 0.93
C THR A 58 -3.28 -7.88 -0.49
N VAL A 59 -2.92 -6.97 -1.40
CA VAL A 59 -2.84 -7.23 -2.83
C VAL A 59 -1.55 -6.65 -3.41
N ASN A 60 -1.00 -7.34 -4.41
CA ASN A 60 0.08 -6.81 -5.21
C ASN A 60 -0.47 -5.81 -6.21
N THR A 61 0.18 -4.65 -6.27
CA THR A 61 -0.22 -3.55 -7.16
C THR A 61 0.94 -3.21 -8.08
N TYR A 62 0.61 -2.77 -9.29
CA TYR A 62 1.58 -2.42 -10.32
C TYR A 62 1.38 -0.99 -10.77
N ASP A 63 2.45 -0.23 -10.94
CA ASP A 63 2.35 1.07 -11.61
C ASP A 63 2.22 0.88 -13.14
N LYS A 64 2.12 2.00 -13.88
CA LYS A 64 2.01 1.99 -15.34
C LYS A 64 3.18 1.27 -16.06
N ASP A 65 4.34 1.17 -15.40
CA ASP A 65 5.56 0.58 -15.93
C ASP A 65 5.72 -0.89 -15.48
N GLY A 66 4.78 -1.41 -14.67
CA GLY A 66 4.79 -2.77 -14.16
C GLY A 66 5.61 -2.96 -12.87
N ASN A 67 5.98 -1.88 -12.17
CA ASN A 67 6.70 -2.01 -10.90
C ASN A 67 5.75 -2.42 -9.79
N GLU A 68 6.09 -3.53 -9.12
CA GLU A 68 5.30 -4.14 -8.07
C GLU A 68 5.44 -3.39 -6.73
N LYS A 69 4.33 -3.23 -6.00
CA LYS A 69 4.38 -3.10 -4.54
C LYS A 69 3.11 -3.60 -3.87
N GLU A 70 3.29 -4.24 -2.73
CA GLU A 70 2.22 -4.76 -1.90
C GLU A 70 1.54 -3.63 -1.13
N ILE A 71 0.21 -3.59 -1.19
CA ILE A 71 -0.62 -2.62 -0.46
C ILE A 71 -1.75 -3.37 0.24
N THR A 72 -2.09 -2.91 1.44
CA THR A 72 -3.27 -3.38 2.16
C THR A 72 -4.40 -2.36 2.02
N ILE A 73 -5.51 -2.79 1.43
CA ILE A 73 -6.77 -2.06 1.36
C ILE A 73 -7.63 -2.54 2.54
N ASP A 74 -7.80 -1.71 3.57
CA ASP A 74 -8.61 -2.03 4.74
C ASP A 74 -9.87 -1.16 4.84
N GLY A 75 -10.77 -1.52 5.77
CA GLY A 75 -11.96 -0.72 6.04
C GLY A 75 -13.01 -0.76 4.93
N VAL A 76 -13.02 -1.83 4.12
CA VAL A 76 -13.90 -1.95 2.95
C VAL A 76 -14.89 -3.09 3.11
N ASP A 77 -16.02 -2.98 2.41
CA ASP A 77 -16.90 -4.11 2.20
C ASP A 77 -16.24 -5.18 1.32
N THR A 78 -16.96 -6.28 1.10
CA THR A 78 -16.47 -7.38 0.26
C THR A 78 -16.20 -6.91 -1.16
N LEU A 79 -14.93 -7.00 -1.59
CA LEU A 79 -14.53 -6.76 -2.97
C LEU A 79 -14.71 -8.03 -3.81
N GLN A 80 -15.16 -7.87 -5.05
CA GLN A 80 -15.36 -8.99 -5.96
C GLN A 80 -14.02 -9.61 -6.38
N LYS A 81 -13.86 -10.91 -6.18
CA LYS A 81 -12.69 -11.64 -6.67
C LYS A 81 -12.60 -11.59 -8.20
N GLY A 82 -11.41 -11.34 -8.72
CA GLY A 82 -11.13 -11.12 -10.14
C GLY A 82 -11.46 -9.71 -10.65
N SER A 83 -11.94 -8.80 -9.79
CA SER A 83 -12.12 -7.40 -10.21
C SER A 83 -10.81 -6.64 -10.20
N TYR A 84 -10.66 -5.71 -11.15
CA TYR A 84 -9.51 -4.82 -11.25
C TYR A 84 -9.81 -3.49 -10.58
N TRP A 85 -8.79 -2.93 -9.94
CA TRP A 85 -8.90 -1.71 -9.17
C TRP A 85 -7.75 -0.78 -9.52
N HIS A 86 -8.10 0.49 -9.72
CA HIS A 86 -7.15 1.58 -9.67
C HIS A 86 -7.06 2.07 -8.24
N VAL A 87 -5.91 1.82 -7.61
CA VAL A 87 -5.60 2.19 -6.24
C VAL A 87 -4.68 3.41 -6.25
N ILE A 88 -5.16 4.51 -5.68
CA ILE A 88 -4.36 5.71 -5.47
C ILE A 88 -3.75 5.61 -4.07
N THR A 89 -2.43 5.61 -3.99
CA THR A 89 -1.73 5.52 -2.71
C THR A 89 -0.88 6.75 -2.43
N ARG A 90 -0.65 6.99 -1.14
CA ARG A 90 0.34 7.94 -0.63
C ARG A 90 1.29 7.15 0.26
N GLY A 91 2.49 6.86 -0.24
CA GLY A 91 3.40 5.96 0.46
C GLY A 91 2.78 4.57 0.63
N LYS A 92 2.61 4.11 1.88
CA LYS A 92 1.96 2.84 2.21
C LYS A 92 0.45 2.95 2.47
N SER A 93 -0.11 4.15 2.45
CA SER A 93 -1.52 4.39 2.73
C SER A 93 -2.35 4.42 1.45
N VAL A 94 -3.52 3.77 1.47
CA VAL A 94 -4.52 3.93 0.41
C VAL A 94 -5.21 5.27 0.59
N HIS A 95 -5.09 6.13 -0.42
CA HIS A 95 -5.76 7.42 -0.43
C HIS A 95 -7.17 7.31 -1.02
N ASP A 96 -7.28 6.63 -2.17
CA ASP A 96 -8.54 6.39 -2.86
C ASP A 96 -8.45 5.13 -3.71
N LYS A 97 -9.60 4.62 -4.15
CA LYS A 97 -9.67 3.44 -5.03
C LYS A 97 -10.95 3.44 -5.85
N VAL A 98 -10.86 2.95 -7.08
CA VAL A 98 -12.01 2.79 -7.97
C VAL A 98 -11.88 1.48 -8.74
N GLN A 99 -13.00 0.77 -8.89
CA GLN A 99 -13.06 -0.41 -9.73
C GLN A 99 -12.98 0.00 -11.21
N ILE A 100 -12.21 -0.76 -11.98
CA ILE A 100 -11.91 -0.47 -13.38
C ILE A 100 -12.04 -1.73 -14.25
N GLU A 101 -12.11 -1.51 -15.56
CA GLU A 101 -12.06 -2.58 -16.55
C GLU A 101 -10.63 -2.84 -17.04
N GLU A 102 -10.39 -4.02 -17.60
CA GLU A 102 -9.06 -4.44 -18.10
C GLU A 102 -8.53 -3.50 -19.18
N GLU A 103 -9.41 -2.95 -20.01
CA GLU A 103 -9.06 -2.12 -21.17
C GLU A 103 -8.25 -0.88 -20.76
N ILE A 104 -8.57 -0.28 -19.62
CA ILE A 104 -7.95 0.95 -19.13
C ILE A 104 -6.66 0.73 -18.36
N ILE A 105 -6.26 -0.53 -18.13
CA ILE A 105 -5.00 -0.87 -17.47
C ILE A 105 -3.84 -0.66 -18.47
N PRO A 106 -2.76 0.06 -18.08
CA PRO A 106 -1.58 0.21 -18.91
C PRO A 106 -0.91 -1.13 -19.22
N ASP A 107 -0.31 -1.25 -20.41
CA ASP A 107 0.32 -2.49 -20.88
C ASP A 107 1.39 -3.02 -19.92
N GLY A 108 2.17 -2.14 -19.29
CA GLY A 108 3.18 -2.55 -18.29
C GLY A 108 2.57 -3.25 -17.07
N ALA A 109 1.39 -2.81 -16.63
CA ALA A 109 0.65 -3.46 -15.56
C ALA A 109 -0.07 -4.72 -16.04
N LYS A 110 -0.63 -4.73 -17.26
CA LYS A 110 -1.30 -5.90 -17.86
C LYS A 110 -0.39 -7.13 -17.89
N VAL A 111 0.86 -6.95 -18.36
CA VAL A 111 1.85 -8.02 -18.42
C VAL A 111 2.09 -8.65 -17.04
N LYS A 112 2.06 -7.85 -15.97
CA LYS A 112 2.24 -8.35 -14.59
C LYS A 112 0.99 -9.02 -14.03
N LEU A 113 -0.18 -8.54 -14.44
CA LEU A 113 -1.48 -9.08 -14.06
C LEU A 113 -1.85 -10.35 -14.85
N GLY A 114 -1.08 -10.72 -15.88
CA GLY A 114 -1.34 -11.89 -16.72
C GLY A 114 -2.42 -11.65 -17.78
N LEU A 115 -2.58 -10.39 -18.21
CA LEU A 115 -3.51 -9.91 -19.23
C LEU A 115 -2.83 -9.68 -20.58
#